data_AF-B3VRS2-F1
#
_entry.id   AF-B3VRS2-F1
#
_cell.length_a   1.000
_cell.length_b   1.000
_cell.length_c   1.000
_cell.angle_alpha   90.00
_cell.angle_beta   90.00
_cell.angle_gamma   90.00
#
_symmetry.space_group_name_H-M   'P 1'
#
loop_
_entity.id
_entity.type
_entity.pdbx_description
1 polymer ?
#
loop_
_entity_poly.entity_id
_entity_poly.type
_entity_poly.pdbx_seq_one_letter_code
_entity_poly.pdbx_strand_id
1 'polypeptide(L)' 'VVWVTATFPYIILSVLLVRGATLPGAWRGVLFYLKPNWQKLLETG' A
#
# COMPACT_ATOMS: atom_id res chain seq x y z
N VAL A 1 -12.68 -10.16 -22.79
CA VAL A 1 -11.71 -10.64 -21.78
C VAL A 1 -11.02 -9.50 -21.03
N VAL A 2 -10.56 -8.44 -21.72
CA VAL A 2 -9.80 -7.32 -21.15
C VAL A 2 -10.51 -6.61 -19.99
N TRP A 3 -11.83 -6.39 -20.10
CA TRP A 3 -12.62 -5.78 -19.02
C TRP A 3 -12.52 -6.56 -17.71
N VAL A 4 -12.58 -7.89 -17.75
CA VAL A 4 -12.49 -8.73 -16.54
C VAL A 4 -11.06 -8.74 -16.02
N THR A 5 -10.06 -8.96 -16.88
CA THR A 5 -8.65 -9.02 -16.46
C THR A 5 -8.09 -7.68 -16.02
N ALA A 6 -8.65 -6.56 -16.49
CA ALA A 6 -8.27 -5.21 -16.08
C ALA A 6 -8.92 -4.80 -14.76
N THR A 7 -10.16 -5.21 -14.47
CA THR A 7 -10.87 -4.83 -13.24
C THR A 7 -10.57 -5.77 -12.06
N PHE A 8 -10.30 -7.05 -12.33
CA PHE A 8 -10.04 -8.07 -11.30
C PHE A 8 -8.87 -7.74 -10.35
N PRO A 9 -7.72 -7.19 -10.82
CA PRO A 9 -6.65 -6.77 -9.93
C PRO A 9 -7.07 -5.69 -8.93
N TYR A 10 -7.94 -4.75 -9.33
CA TYR A 10 -8.43 -3.70 -8.43
C TYR A 10 -9.34 -4.25 -7.33
N ILE A 11 -10.15 -5.27 -7.64
CA ILE A 11 -10.99 -5.96 -6.65
C ILE A 11 -10.11 -6.70 -5.65
N ILE A 12 -9.05 -7.37 -6.10
CA ILE A 12 -8.11 -8.04 -5.21
C ILE A 12 -7.39 -7.02 -4.32
N LEU A 13 -6.90 -5.92 -4.89
CA LEU A 13 -6.25 -4.85 -4.13
C LEU A 13 -7.17 -4.25 -3.07
N SER A 14 -8.45 -4.04 -3.39
CA SER A 14 -9.42 -3.49 -2.42
C SER A 14 -9.72 -4.47 -1.29
N VAL A 15 -9.89 -5.76 -1.58
CA VAL A 15 -10.09 -6.80 -0.56
C VAL A 15 -8.85 -6.95 0.33
N LEU A 16 -7.65 -6.98 -0.26
CA LEU A 16 -6.39 -7.03 0.50
C LEU A 16 -6.18 -5.78 1.34
N LEU A 17 -6.56 -4.61 0.84
CA LEU A 17 -6.48 -3.35 1.57
C LEU A 17 -7.40 -3.35 2.79
N VAL A 18 -8.67 -3.72 2.63
CA VAL A 18 -9.64 -3.77 3.75
C VAL A 18 -9.20 -4.80 4.79
N ARG A 19 -8.75 -5.98 4.34
CA ARG A 19 -8.27 -7.05 5.23
C ARG A 19 -6.98 -6.62 5.95
N GLY A 20 -6.04 -5.98 5.24
CA GLY A 20 -4.81 -5.45 5.84
C GLY A 20 -5.06 -4.31 6.82
N ALA A 21 -6.02 -3.43 6.54
CA ALA A 21 -6.38 -2.30 7.39
C ALA A 21 -7.13 -2.71 8.67
N THR A 22 -7.89 -3.82 8.62
CA THR A 22 -8.61 -4.37 9.79
C THR A 22 -7.70 -5.18 10.73
N LEU A 23 -6.45 -5.48 10.34
CA LEU A 23 -5.51 -6.16 11.21
C LEU A 23 -4.99 -5.24 12.32
N PRO A 24 -4.89 -5.72 13.57
CA PRO A 24 -4.28 -4.95 14.64
C PRO A 24 -2.81 -4.68 14.30
N GLY A 25 -2.42 -3.41 14.31
CA GLY A 25 -1.06 -2.98 13.94
C GLY A 25 -0.89 -2.49 12.51
N ALA A 26 -1.95 -2.46 11.68
CA ALA A 26 -1.92 -1.87 10.34
C ALA A 26 -1.36 -0.43 10.34
N TRP A 27 -1.69 0.35 11.37
CA TRP A 27 -1.19 1.71 11.57
C TRP A 27 0.34 1.82 11.62
N ARG A 28 1.03 0.83 12.22
CA ARG A 28 2.51 0.82 12.28
C ARG A 28 3.12 0.64 10.90
N GLY A 29 2.51 -0.21 10.06
CA GLY A 29 2.92 -0.41 8.68
C GLY A 29 2.71 0.84 7.83
N VAL A 30 1.54 1.49 7.95
CA VAL A 30 1.23 2.75 7.26
C VAL A 30 2.18 3.86 7.69
N LEU A 31 2.41 4.00 8.99
CA LEU A 31 3.36 4.99 9.51
C LEU A 31 4.77 4.72 9.01
N PHE A 32 5.24 3.47 8.99
CA PHE A 32 6.55 3.12 8.44
C PHE A 32 6.66 3.46 6.94
N TYR A 33 5.61 3.17 6.17
CA TYR A 33 5.57 3.45 4.73
C TYR A 33 5.57 4.96 4.43
N LEU A 34 4.79 5.74 5.18
CA LEU A 34 4.65 7.18 4.99
C LEU A 34 5.64 8.01 5.81
N LYS A 35 6.44 7.40 6.70
CA LYS A 35 7.39 8.13 7.55
C LYS A 35 8.40 8.83 6.65
N PRO A 36 8.38 10.17 6.59
CA PRO A 36 9.27 10.90 5.71
C PRO A 36 10.69 10.76 6.26
N ASN A 37 11.58 10.19 5.45
CA ASN A 37 13.01 10.21 5.73
C ASN A 37 13.68 11.25 4.84
N TRP A 38 13.82 12.46 5.38
CA TRP A 38 14.45 13.58 4.69
C TRP A 38 15.95 13.39 4.45
N GLN A 39 16.61 12.51 5.19
CA GLN A 39 18.01 12.14 4.90
C GLN A 39 18.10 11.35 3.60
N LYS A 40 17.13 10.47 3.31
CA LYS A 40 17.05 9.76 2.00
C LYS A 40 16.75 10.68 0.82
N LEU A 41 16.09 11.83 1.04
CA LEU A 41 15.89 12.81 -0.03
C LEU A 41 17.17 13.62 -0.34
N LEU A 42 18.08 13.73 0.62
CA LEU A 42 19.35 14.44 0.50
C LEU A 42 20.52 13.51 0.14
N GLU A 43 20.30 12.19 0.14
CA GLU A 43 21.23 11.22 -0.43
C GLU A 43 21.24 11.36 -1.96
N THR A 44 22.10 12.25 -2.43
CA THR A 44 22.52 12.36 -3.83
C THR A 44 23.52 11.24 -4.11
N GLY A 45 23.05 10.18 -4.76
CA GLY A 45 23.94 9.33 -5.56
C GLY A 45 24.46 10.07 -6.78
#